data_AF-A0A6L6ED30-F1
#
_entry.id   AF-A0A6L6ED30-F1
#
_cell.length_a   1.000
_cell.length_b   1.000
_cell.length_c   1.000
_cell.angle_alpha   90.00
_cell.angle_beta   90.00
_cell.angle_gamma   90.00
#
_symmetry.space_group_name_H-M   'P 1'
#
loop_
_entity.id
_entity.type
_entity.pdbx_description
1 polymer ?
#
loop_
_entity_poly.entity_id
_entity_poly.type
_entity_poly.pdbx_seq_one_letter_code
_entity_poly.pdbx_strand_id
1 'polypeptide(L)'
;ILWEDLAEVRTMAVVEKYRGTGVGSQLLEHITKRAIELGVKRIFCLTFETDFFSRHGFVEIQGTPVDPAVYQELLLSYDAGIAEFLELESVKPNTLGNTRMLRLL
;
A
#
# COMPACT_ATOMS: atom_id res chain seq x y z
N ILE A 1 17.07 8.31 1.97
CA ILE A 1 15.85 9.01 1.49
C ILE A 1 14.67 8.45 2.30
N LEU A 2 13.89 9.27 3.01
CA LEU A 2 12.93 8.79 4.02
C LEU A 2 11.74 7.97 3.47
N TRP A 3 11.63 7.84 2.15
CA TRP A 3 10.65 7.01 1.44
C TRP A 3 11.11 5.59 1.14
N GLU A 4 12.38 5.27 1.45
CA GLU A 4 12.98 3.97 1.09
C GLU A 4 12.26 2.77 1.71
N ASP A 5 11.39 2.99 2.71
CA ASP A 5 10.79 1.92 3.48
C ASP A 5 9.30 1.64 3.21
N LEU A 6 8.61 2.41 2.35
CA LEU A 6 7.17 2.25 2.07
C LEU A 6 6.87 2.02 0.59
N ALA A 7 6.05 1.01 0.28
CA ALA A 7 5.51 0.77 -1.06
C ALA A 7 3.99 0.60 -1.09
N GLU A 8 3.38 0.84 -2.26
CA GLU A 8 1.95 0.64 -2.51
C GLU A 8 1.74 -0.49 -3.53
N VAL A 9 0.91 -1.50 -3.21
CA VAL A 9 0.44 -2.46 -4.22
C VAL A 9 -0.69 -1.82 -5.01
N ARG A 10 -0.50 -1.72 -6.33
CA ARG A 10 -1.45 -1.08 -7.25
C ARG A 10 -1.77 -1.98 -8.44
N THR A 11 -2.98 -1.82 -8.97
CA THR A 11 -3.39 -2.40 -10.26
C THR A 11 -3.19 -3.93 -10.32
N MET A 12 -3.30 -4.62 -9.19
CA MET A 12 -3.22 -6.08 -9.14
C MET A 12 -4.57 -6.66 -9.52
N ALA A 13 -4.60 -7.45 -10.58
CA ALA A 13 -5.82 -8.09 -11.08
C ALA A 13 -5.52 -9.49 -11.59
N VAL A 14 -6.51 -10.39 -11.46
CA VAL A 14 -6.49 -11.74 -12.01
C VAL A 14 -7.73 -11.93 -12.86
N VAL A 15 -7.54 -12.43 -14.08
CA VAL A 15 -8.65 -12.77 -14.99
C VAL A 15 -9.58 -13.79 -14.32
N GLU A 16 -10.89 -13.60 -14.45
CA GLU A 16 -11.94 -14.37 -13.76
C GLU A 16 -11.67 -15.88 -13.73
N LYS A 17 -11.34 -16.47 -14.88
CA LYS A 17 -11.10 -17.92 -15.04
C LYS A 17 -9.94 -18.48 -14.21
N TYR A 18 -9.08 -17.63 -13.66
CA TYR A 18 -7.94 -18.01 -12.82
C TYR A 18 -8.10 -17.59 -11.35
N ARG A 19 -9.22 -16.98 -10.96
CA ARG A 19 -9.48 -16.67 -9.56
C ARG A 19 -9.58 -17.95 -8.74
N GLY A 20 -9.14 -17.90 -7.48
CA GLY A 20 -9.11 -19.08 -6.59
C GLY A 20 -8.03 -20.13 -6.92
N THR A 21 -7.22 -19.93 -7.96
CA THR A 21 -6.16 -20.89 -8.36
C THR A 21 -4.78 -20.59 -7.74
N GLY A 22 -4.67 -19.53 -6.92
CA GLY A 22 -3.42 -19.10 -6.29
C GLY A 22 -2.57 -18.12 -7.13
N VAL A 23 -2.99 -17.77 -8.35
CA VAL A 23 -2.27 -16.79 -9.20
C VAL A 23 -2.11 -15.43 -8.50
N GLY A 24 -3.16 -14.96 -7.83
CA GLY A 24 -3.10 -13.70 -7.07
C GLY A 24 -2.06 -13.73 -5.94
N SER A 25 -1.96 -14.86 -5.23
CA SER A 25 -0.96 -15.06 -4.18
C SER A 25 0.46 -15.02 -4.74
N GLN A 26 0.71 -15.73 -5.84
CA GLN A 26 2.02 -15.74 -6.49
C GLN A 26 2.44 -14.34 -6.98
N LEU A 27 1.49 -13.56 -7.52
CA LEU A 27 1.73 -12.17 -7.91
C LEU A 27 2.14 -11.33 -6.69
N LEU A 28 1.37 -11.39 -5.60
CA LEU A 28 1.64 -10.62 -4.40
C LEU A 28 2.96 -11.03 -3.73
N GLU A 29 3.29 -12.32 -3.67
CA GLU A 29 4.58 -12.82 -3.18
C GLU A 29 5.76 -12.28 -3.98
N HIS A 30 5.65 -12.29 -5.32
CA HIS A 30 6.70 -11.78 -6.19
C HIS A 30 6.90 -10.25 -6.00
N ILE A 31 5.80 -9.49 -5.92
CA ILE A 31 5.84 -8.05 -5.64
C ILE A 31 6.48 -7.79 -4.28
N THR A 32 6.07 -8.54 -3.25
CA THR A 32 6.58 -8.41 -1.88
C THR A 32 8.07 -8.70 -1.81
N LYS A 33 8.52 -9.78 -2.44
CA LYS A 33 9.94 -10.13 -2.51
C LYS A 33 10.77 -9.00 -3.15
N ARG A 34 10.29 -8.45 -4.26
CA ARG A 34 10.97 -7.33 -4.92
C ARG A 34 10.99 -6.07 -4.06
N ALA A 35 9.93 -5.80 -3.31
CA ALA A 35 9.90 -4.67 -2.37
C ALA A 35 10.97 -4.84 -1.28
N ILE A 36 11.10 -6.03 -0.69
CA ILE A 36 12.15 -6.34 0.30
C ILE A 36 13.55 -6.14 -0.29
N GLU A 37 13.79 -6.61 -1.51
CA GLU A 37 15.07 -6.43 -2.22
C GLU A 37 15.42 -4.95 -2.47
N LEU A 38 14.41 -4.08 -2.55
CA LEU A 38 14.55 -2.63 -2.69
C LEU A 38 14.70 -1.88 -1.36
N GLY A 39 14.67 -2.58 -0.21
CA GLY A 39 14.81 -1.98 1.12
C GLY A 39 13.49 -1.54 1.76
N VAL A 40 12.34 -1.87 1.14
CA VAL A 40 11.01 -1.56 1.67
C VAL A 40 10.78 -2.36 2.96
N LYS A 41 10.26 -1.69 4.01
CA LYS A 41 9.91 -2.30 5.30
C LYS A 41 8.41 -2.46 5.50
N ARG A 42 7.60 -1.75 4.71
CA ARG A 42 6.14 -1.67 4.86
C ARG A 42 5.48 -1.59 3.50
N ILE A 43 4.40 -2.33 3.29
CA ILE A 43 3.59 -2.28 2.07
C ILE A 43 2.15 -1.98 2.44
N PHE A 44 1.51 -1.04 1.75
CA PHE A 44 0.09 -0.79 1.90
C PHE A 44 -0.69 -1.00 0.60
N CYS A 45 -2.00 -1.12 0.72
CA CYS A 45 -2.93 -1.12 -0.41
C CYS A 45 -4.28 -0.50 -0.03
N LEU A 46 -5.04 -0.14 -1.06
CA LEU A 46 -6.44 0.25 -0.99
C LEU A 46 -7.26 -0.81 -1.75
N THR A 47 -8.07 -1.59 -1.05
CA THR A 47 -8.66 -2.82 -1.60
C THR A 47 -10.08 -3.09 -1.09
N PHE A 48 -10.90 -3.73 -1.94
CA PHE A 48 -12.14 -4.39 -1.52
C PHE A 48 -11.92 -5.85 -1.11
N GLU A 49 -10.81 -6.44 -1.52
CA GLU A 49 -10.49 -7.86 -1.32
C GLU A 49 -9.76 -8.07 0.02
N THR A 50 -10.36 -7.60 1.12
CA THR A 50 -9.72 -7.60 2.44
C THR A 50 -9.29 -8.99 2.90
N ASP A 51 -10.15 -10.00 2.73
CA ASP A 51 -9.84 -11.39 3.07
C ASP A 51 -8.62 -11.94 2.32
N PHE A 52 -8.46 -11.55 1.04
CA PHE A 52 -7.28 -11.93 0.27
C PHE A 52 -6.02 -11.33 0.88
N PHE A 53 -6.00 -10.03 1.17
CA PHE A 53 -4.82 -9.37 1.72
C PHE A 53 -4.53 -9.79 3.16
N SER A 54 -5.56 -10.01 4.00
CA SER A 54 -5.43 -10.54 5.36
C SER A 54 -4.70 -11.88 5.41
N ARG A 55 -5.02 -12.80 4.48
CA ARG A 55 -4.31 -14.09 4.34
C ARG A 55 -2.82 -13.93 4.02
N HIS A 56 -2.41 -12.79 3.49
CA HIS A 56 -1.01 -12.46 3.20
C HIS A 56 -0.39 -11.53 4.24
N GLY A 57 -0.97 -11.42 5.44
CA GLY A 57 -0.39 -10.68 6.57
C GLY A 57 -0.62 -9.17 6.53
N PHE A 58 -1.53 -8.69 5.69
CA PHE A 58 -1.99 -7.31 5.78
C PHE A 58 -3.01 -7.15 6.91
N VAL A 59 -2.95 -6.03 7.60
CA VAL A 59 -3.92 -5.62 8.63
C VAL A 59 -4.61 -4.34 8.18
N GLU A 60 -5.90 -4.21 8.50
CA GLU A 60 -6.61 -2.95 8.28
C GLU A 60 -6.02 -1.86 9.18
N ILE A 61 -5.84 -0.66 8.60
CA ILE A 61 -5.41 0.52 9.34
C ILE A 61 -6.40 1.66 9.14
N GLN A 62 -6.55 2.48 10.16
CA GLN A 62 -7.31 3.72 10.07
C GLN A 62 -6.39 4.81 9.51
N GLY A 63 -6.87 5.53 8.50
CA GLY A 63 -6.18 6.69 7.94
C GLY A 63 -6.98 7.96 8.20
N THR A 64 -6.30 9.09 8.29
CA THR A 64 -6.93 10.41 8.17
C THR A 64 -6.62 10.92 6.76
N PRO A 65 -7.45 10.57 5.75
CA PRO A 65 -7.17 10.97 4.38
C PRO A 65 -7.19 12.50 4.30
N VAL A 66 -6.18 13.07 3.65
CA VAL A 66 -6.15 14.50 3.34
C VAL A 66 -6.74 14.75 1.95
N ASP A 67 -7.12 15.99 1.68
CA ASP A 67 -7.59 16.39 0.36
C ASP A 67 -6.52 16.09 -0.71
N PRO A 68 -6.90 15.68 -1.94
CA PRO A 68 -5.93 15.41 -3.00
C PRO A 68 -4.95 16.56 -3.29
N ALA A 69 -5.38 17.83 -3.20
CA ALA A 69 -4.50 18.98 -3.38
C ALA A 69 -3.46 19.06 -2.25
N VAL A 70 -3.89 18.85 -1.00
CA VAL A 70 -3.00 18.77 0.17
C VAL A 70 -2.03 17.59 0.01
N TYR A 71 -2.50 16.44 -0.47
CA TYR A 71 -1.62 15.31 -0.75
C TYR A 71 -0.56 15.64 -1.80
N GLN A 72 -0.89 16.39 -2.85
CA GLN A 72 0.11 16.85 -3.83
C GLN A 72 1.13 17.81 -3.20
N GLU A 73 0.67 18.76 -2.38
CA GLU A 73 1.56 19.67 -1.64
C GLU A 73 2.49 18.89 -0.72
N LEU A 74 1.98 17.86 -0.03
CA LEU A 74 2.79 16.97 0.78
C LEU A 74 3.88 16.32 -0.05
N LEU A 75 3.56 15.70 -1.20
CA LEU A 75 4.53 15.07 -2.11
C LEU A 75 5.64 16.04 -2.56
N LEU A 76 5.31 17.33 -2.75
CA LEU A 76 6.25 18.37 -3.20
C LEU A 76 7.14 18.90 -2.07
N SER A 77 6.66 18.86 -0.82
CA SER A 77 7.34 19.41 0.36
C SER A 77 8.20 18.38 1.12
N TYR A 78 8.53 17.24 0.50
CA TYR A 78 9.29 16.17 1.13
C TYR A 78 10.77 16.50 1.35
N ASP A 79 11.04 17.36 2.33
CA ASP A 79 12.31 17.37 3.03
C ASP A 79 12.37 16.23 4.06
N ALA A 80 13.56 15.96 4.60
CA ALA A 80 13.77 14.90 5.56
C ALA A 80 12.96 15.09 6.86
N GLY A 81 12.57 16.32 7.19
CA GLY A 81 11.84 16.63 8.43
C GLY A 81 10.35 16.33 8.32
N ILE A 82 9.70 16.72 7.21
CA ILE A 82 8.29 16.43 6.92
C ILE A 82 8.03 14.91 6.88
N ALA A 83 8.97 14.16 6.32
CA ALA A 83 8.83 12.73 6.16
C ALA A 83 8.83 11.95 7.50
N GLU A 84 9.45 12.47 8.56
CA GLU A 84 9.43 11.84 9.89
C GLU A 84 8.05 11.93 10.56
N PHE A 85 7.19 12.86 10.13
CA PHE A 85 5.86 13.08 10.71
C PHE A 85 4.71 12.53 9.85
N LEU A 86 5.00 12.08 8.62
CA LEU A 86 3.97 11.71 7.65
C LEU A 86 3.88 10.21 7.41
N GLU A 87 2.83 9.62 7.99
CA GLU A 87 2.32 8.29 7.61
C GLU A 87 1.58 8.39 6.27
N LEU A 88 2.31 8.32 5.16
CA LEU A 88 1.77 8.37 3.80
C LEU A 88 0.67 7.36 3.52
N GLU A 89 0.86 6.16 4.05
CA GLU A 89 -0.13 5.11 4.04
C GLU A 89 -1.41 5.56 4.72
N SER A 90 -1.38 6.42 5.74
CA SER A 90 -2.57 6.89 6.47
C SER A 90 -3.25 8.11 5.81
N VAL A 91 -2.49 8.96 5.11
CA VAL A 91 -3.00 10.24 4.56
C VAL A 91 -3.42 10.20 3.09
N LYS A 92 -3.00 9.18 2.32
CA LYS A 92 -3.33 9.09 0.89
C LYS A 92 -4.86 9.16 0.68
N PRO A 93 -5.38 9.93 -0.29
CA PRO A 93 -6.81 9.93 -0.59
C PRO A 93 -7.34 8.52 -0.93
N ASN A 94 -8.52 8.20 -0.41
CA ASN A 94 -9.23 6.96 -0.72
C ASN A 94 -10.46 7.25 -1.60
N THR A 95 -10.23 7.28 -2.91
CA THR A 95 -11.23 7.73 -3.89
C THR A 95 -12.41 6.77 -4.03
N LEU A 96 -12.22 5.47 -3.74
CA LEU A 96 -13.24 4.45 -3.94
C LEU A 96 -13.95 4.04 -2.63
N GLY A 97 -13.54 4.61 -1.49
CA GLY A 97 -14.10 4.26 -0.18
C GLY A 97 -13.84 2.81 0.23
N ASN A 98 -12.77 2.19 -0.29
CA ASN A 98 -12.42 0.80 0.03
C ASN A 98 -11.52 0.72 1.27
N THR A 99 -11.06 -0.47 1.65
CA THR A 99 -10.30 -0.62 2.89
C THR A 99 -8.83 -0.33 2.68
N ARG A 100 -8.23 0.42 3.61
CA ARG A 100 -6.79 0.61 3.68
C ARG A 100 -6.16 -0.48 4.51
N MET A 101 -5.18 -1.17 3.94
CA MET A 101 -4.48 -2.24 4.64
C MET A 101 -2.97 -2.06 4.55
N LEU A 102 -2.25 -2.45 5.60
CA LEU A 102 -0.80 -2.35 5.74
C LEU A 102 -0.20 -3.70 6.14
N ARG A 103 0.96 -4.02 5.61
CA ARG A 103 1.79 -5.16 6.02
C ARG A 103 3.19 -4.67 6.33
N LEU A 104 3.74 -5.12 7.46
CA LEU A 104 5.17 -4.99 7.77
C LEU A 104 5.92 -6.16 7.12
N LEU A 105 7.10 -5.89 6.55
CA LEU A 105 7.93 -6.86 5.84
C LEU A 105 9.10 -7.39 6.68
#